data_AF-A0A842QCG1-F1
#
_entry.id   AF-A0A842QCG1-F1
#
_cell.length_a   1.000
_cell.length_b   1.000
_cell.length_c   1.000
_cell.angle_alpha   90.00
_cell.angle_beta   90.00
_cell.angle_gamma   90.00
#
_symmetry.space_group_name_H-M   'P 1'
#
loop_
_entity.id
_entity.type
_entity.pdbx_description
1 polymer ?
#
loop_
_entity_poly.entity_id
_entity_poly.type
_entity_poly.pdbx_seq_one_letter_code
_entity_poly.pdbx_strand_id
1 'polypeptide(L)'
;MKLGDIYHKIVEMGIEADPRNKEKIDQILEKSKEKLEKLEGKKKELADKDVTWNPYTDCRLLYGNEDREVESVLCGVDISPGELVLADRLSDKGQPIDMVLAHHPHGIGSSKLDWVMQLQPEQWANLGVPIAQAESAMAKRLKEVHFSLKARNHTRTIDAARLLDLPFM
;
A
#
# COMPACT_ATOMS: atom_id res chain seq x y z
N MET A 1 12.22 8.66 15.41
CA MET A 1 12.41 7.41 14.62
C MET A 1 12.33 7.82 13.16
N LYS A 2 13.17 7.27 12.28
CA LYS A 2 13.09 7.65 10.88
C LYS A 2 11.82 7.12 10.23
N LEU A 3 11.24 7.92 9.33
CA LEU A 3 10.05 7.56 8.56
C LEU A 3 10.22 6.23 7.81
N GLY A 4 11.39 6.00 7.20
CA GLY A 4 11.72 4.75 6.52
C GLY A 4 11.71 3.56 7.47
N ASP A 5 12.26 3.70 8.68
CA ASP A 5 12.28 2.64 9.68
C ASP A 5 10.85 2.24 10.08
N ILE A 6 9.93 3.20 10.22
CA ILE A 6 8.51 2.93 10.50
C ILE A 6 7.90 2.11 9.37
N TYR A 7 8.08 2.56 8.12
CA TYR A 7 7.51 1.89 6.96
C TYR A 7 8.03 0.46 6.80
N HIS A 8 9.35 0.27 6.86
CA HIS A 8 9.96 -1.06 6.79
C HIS A 8 9.52 -1.95 7.95
N LYS A 9 9.38 -1.41 9.17
CA LYS A 9 8.95 -2.20 10.33
C LYS A 9 7.52 -2.69 10.20
N ILE A 10 6.61 -1.86 9.68
CA ILE A 10 5.22 -2.26 9.44
C ILE A 10 5.16 -3.40 8.42
N VAL A 11 5.94 -3.31 7.34
CA VAL A 11 6.01 -4.36 6.32
C VAL A 11 6.62 -5.64 6.88
N GLU A 12 7.70 -5.54 7.65
CA GLU A 12 8.34 -6.69 8.32
C GLU A 12 7.35 -7.42 9.24
N MET A 13 6.63 -6.68 10.10
CA MET A 13 5.60 -7.24 10.97
C MET A 13 4.47 -7.90 10.18
N GLY A 14 4.10 -7.33 9.03
CA GLY A 14 3.16 -7.94 8.10
C GLY A 14 3.65 -9.29 7.59
N ILE A 15 4.91 -9.37 7.16
CA ILE A 15 5.53 -10.62 6.66
C ILE A 15 5.61 -11.69 7.77
N GLU A 16 5.97 -11.29 9.00
CA GLU A 16 6.04 -12.20 10.15
C GLU A 16 4.67 -12.77 10.52
N ALA A 17 3.62 -11.97 10.40
CA ALA A 17 2.24 -12.36 10.70
C ALA A 17 1.50 -12.95 9.49
N ASP A 18 2.14 -13.06 8.33
CA ASP A 18 1.48 -13.46 7.10
C ASP A 18 1.03 -14.93 7.20
N PRO A 19 -0.25 -15.25 6.93
CA PRO A 19 -0.73 -16.63 6.93
C PRO A 19 -0.14 -17.45 5.77
N ARG A 20 0.45 -16.81 4.76
CA ARG A 20 1.22 -17.48 3.71
C ARG A 20 2.57 -17.89 4.28
N ASN A 21 3.09 -19.04 3.85
CA ASN A 21 4.44 -19.43 4.21
C ASN A 21 5.49 -18.50 3.55
N LYS A 22 6.69 -18.47 4.13
CA LYS A 22 7.81 -17.65 3.65
C LYS A 22 8.16 -17.92 2.18
N GLU A 23 8.15 -19.18 1.77
CA GLU A 23 8.43 -19.59 0.38
C GLU A 23 7.50 -18.89 -0.63
N LYS A 24 6.21 -18.75 -0.29
CA LYS A 24 5.24 -18.08 -1.15
C LYS A 24 5.52 -16.58 -1.24
N ILE A 25 5.91 -15.94 -0.13
CA ILE A 25 6.30 -14.53 -0.11
C ILE A 25 7.54 -14.32 -0.99
N ASP A 26 8.56 -15.16 -0.83
CA ASP A 26 9.80 -15.08 -1.62
C ASP A 26 9.49 -15.23 -3.13
N GLN A 27 8.60 -16.16 -3.51
CA GLN A 27 8.14 -16.30 -4.90
C GLN A 27 7.41 -15.06 -5.44
N ILE A 28 6.63 -14.37 -4.61
CA ILE A 28 5.92 -13.14 -5.00
C ILE A 28 6.93 -12.02 -5.26
N LEU A 29 7.91 -11.86 -4.38
CA LEU A 29 8.95 -10.85 -4.50
C LEU A 29 9.83 -11.11 -5.72
N GLU A 30 10.24 -12.35 -5.95
CA GLU A 30 11.07 -12.72 -7.10
C GLU A 30 10.36 -12.47 -8.43
N LYS A 31 9.10 -12.91 -8.56
CA LYS A 31 8.28 -12.61 -9.75
C LYS A 31 8.10 -11.11 -9.97
N SER A 32 8.05 -10.33 -8.90
CA SER A 32 7.91 -8.87 -8.99
C SER A 32 9.22 -8.20 -9.46
N LYS A 33 10.38 -8.68 -8.99
CA LYS A 33 11.70 -8.26 -9.49
C LYS A 33 11.86 -8.55 -10.97
N GLU A 34 11.59 -9.79 -11.41
CA GLU A 34 11.68 -10.16 -12.82
C GLU A 34 10.79 -9.28 -13.72
N LYS A 35 9.57 -8.96 -13.27
CA LYS A 35 8.67 -8.07 -14.00
C LYS A 35 9.22 -6.66 -14.08
N LEU A 36 9.79 -6.14 -13.00
CA LEU A 36 10.37 -4.80 -12.93
C LEU A 36 11.59 -4.66 -13.84
N GLU A 37 12.46 -5.68 -13.87
CA GLU A 37 13.66 -5.70 -14.71
C GLU A 37 13.35 -5.66 -16.21
N LYS A 38 12.27 -6.35 -16.62
CA LYS A 38 11.74 -6.38 -17.99
C LYS A 38 11.08 -5.07 -18.43
N LEU A 39 10.83 -4.13 -17.53
CA LEU A 39 10.29 -2.82 -17.91
C LEU A 39 11.38 -1.95 -18.55
N GLU A 40 10.96 -1.14 -19.52
CA GLU A 40 11.84 -0.21 -20.24
C GLU A 40 11.22 1.20 -20.31
N GLY A 41 12.10 2.20 -20.52
CA GLY A 41 11.72 3.61 -20.67
C GLY A 41 10.86 4.14 -19.51
N LYS A 42 9.83 4.93 -19.84
CA LYS A 42 8.94 5.57 -18.87
C LYS A 42 8.24 4.58 -17.94
N LYS A 43 7.96 3.35 -18.39
CA LYS A 43 7.33 2.34 -17.55
C LYS A 43 8.24 1.92 -16.41
N LYS A 44 9.54 1.79 -16.65
CA LYS A 44 10.54 1.46 -15.62
C LYS A 44 10.74 2.63 -14.65
N GLU A 45 10.76 3.85 -15.18
CA GLU A 45 10.91 5.08 -14.39
C GLU A 45 9.76 5.27 -13.39
N LEU A 46 8.52 5.04 -13.83
CA LEU A 46 7.31 5.20 -13.02
C LEU A 46 6.93 3.93 -12.24
N ALA A 47 7.72 2.87 -12.34
CA ALA A 47 7.40 1.63 -11.66
C ALA A 47 7.61 1.75 -10.15
N ASP A 48 6.69 1.12 -9.42
CA ASP A 48 6.82 0.87 -8.00
C ASP A 48 8.02 -0.04 -7.73
N LYS A 49 9.04 0.48 -7.04
CA LYS A 49 10.25 -0.28 -6.71
C LYS A 49 10.06 -1.13 -5.46
N ASP A 50 9.09 -0.77 -4.62
CA ASP A 50 8.88 -1.42 -3.33
C ASP A 50 8.41 -2.86 -3.49
N VAL A 51 7.79 -3.20 -4.62
CA VAL A 51 7.35 -4.58 -4.95
C VAL A 51 8.50 -5.61 -4.91
N THR A 52 9.76 -5.17 -4.90
CA THR A 52 10.94 -6.03 -4.83
C THR A 52 11.26 -6.52 -3.42
N TRP A 53 10.73 -5.87 -2.39
CA TRP A 53 10.95 -6.19 -0.98
C TRP A 53 9.68 -6.15 -0.11
N ASN A 54 8.64 -5.43 -0.54
CA ASN A 54 7.32 -5.34 0.09
C ASN A 54 6.27 -6.13 -0.75
N PRO A 55 5.77 -7.27 -0.25
CA PRO A 55 4.80 -8.10 -0.97
C PRO A 55 3.36 -7.54 -0.95
N TYR A 56 3.08 -6.53 -0.13
CA TYR A 56 1.75 -5.95 0.05
C TYR A 56 1.58 -4.75 -0.85
N THR A 57 0.87 -4.89 -1.98
CA THR A 57 0.74 -3.78 -2.92
C THR A 57 -0.09 -2.62 -2.40
N ASP A 58 -0.89 -2.82 -1.36
CA ASP A 58 -1.79 -1.87 -0.71
C ASP A 58 -1.17 -1.11 0.47
N CYS A 59 0.08 -1.38 0.84
CA CYS A 59 0.79 -0.66 1.91
C CYS A 59 2.02 0.05 1.33
N ARG A 60 2.06 1.38 1.34
CA ARG A 60 3.15 2.17 0.75
C ARG A 60 3.42 3.44 1.54
N LEU A 61 4.69 3.84 1.62
CA LEU A 61 5.01 5.25 1.88
C LEU A 61 4.65 6.07 0.63
N LEU A 62 3.63 6.92 0.74
CA LEU A 62 3.06 7.65 -0.40
C LEU A 62 3.69 9.03 -0.60
N TYR A 63 4.18 9.62 0.49
CA TYR A 63 4.92 10.87 0.48
C TYR A 63 5.76 11.04 1.75
N GLY A 64 6.96 11.59 1.60
CA GLY A 64 7.90 11.87 2.68
C GLY A 64 9.31 11.38 2.36
N ASN A 65 10.31 12.01 2.98
CA ASN A 65 11.69 11.52 2.92
C ASN A 65 11.88 10.47 4.01
N GLU A 66 12.38 9.28 3.66
CA GLU A 66 12.62 8.19 4.61
C GLU A 66 13.55 8.59 5.77
N ASP A 67 14.45 9.56 5.57
CA ASP A 67 15.35 10.07 6.62
C ASP A 67 14.68 11.09 7.57
N ARG A 68 13.42 11.47 7.34
CA ARG A 68 12.72 12.43 8.20
C ARG A 68 12.45 11.80 9.57
N GLU A 69 12.79 12.53 10.62
CA GLU A 69 12.46 12.13 11.99
C GLU A 69 10.96 12.31 12.23
N VAL A 70 10.38 11.29 12.87
CA VAL A 70 8.98 11.23 13.27
C VAL A 70 8.94 10.96 14.78
N GLU A 71 8.26 11.84 15.51
CA GLU A 71 8.00 11.73 16.95
C GLU A 71 6.50 11.63 17.25
N SER A 72 5.66 12.14 16.34
CA SER A 72 4.22 12.23 16.48
C SER A 72 3.50 11.75 15.23
N VAL A 73 2.43 10.97 15.41
CA VAL A 73 1.66 10.37 14.31
C VAL A 73 0.17 10.60 14.54
N LEU A 74 -0.54 11.03 13.50
CA LEU A 74 -2.00 10.91 13.42
C LEU A 74 -2.33 9.65 12.63
N CYS A 75 -2.98 8.68 13.27
CA CYS A 75 -3.41 7.44 12.63
C CYS A 75 -4.93 7.43 12.48
N GLY A 76 -5.43 6.98 11.32
CA GLY A 76 -6.86 6.89 11.04
C GLY A 76 -7.20 5.76 10.10
N VAL A 77 -8.45 5.27 10.19
CA VAL A 77 -8.95 4.24 9.28
C VAL A 77 -9.15 4.81 7.88
N ASP A 78 -9.91 5.91 7.81
CA ASP A 78 -10.17 6.69 6.61
C ASP A 78 -9.43 8.03 6.70
N ILE A 79 -8.49 8.25 5.79
CA ILE A 79 -7.77 9.53 5.67
C ILE A 79 -8.12 10.17 4.33
N SER A 80 -8.70 11.36 4.38
CA SER A 80 -8.94 12.20 3.21
C SER A 80 -8.14 13.50 3.32
N PRO A 81 -8.18 14.38 2.32
CA PRO A 81 -7.62 15.73 2.48
C PRO A 81 -8.12 16.48 3.72
N GLY A 82 -9.33 16.17 4.22
CA GLY A 82 -9.86 16.78 5.45
C GLY A 82 -9.03 16.43 6.68
N GLU A 83 -8.67 15.17 6.85
CA GLU A 83 -7.85 14.69 7.98
C GLU A 83 -6.40 15.20 7.88
N LEU A 84 -5.87 15.36 6.66
CA LEU A 84 -4.55 15.98 6.47
C LEU A 84 -4.55 17.46 6.87
N VAL A 85 -5.59 18.22 6.48
CA VAL A 85 -5.75 19.61 6.91
C VAL A 85 -5.98 19.70 8.42
N LEU A 86 -6.67 18.73 9.02
CA LEU A 86 -6.83 18.66 10.47
C LEU A 86 -5.47 18.45 11.16
N ALA A 87 -4.64 17.52 10.66
CA ALA A 87 -3.30 17.29 11.18
C ALA A 87 -2.44 18.55 11.14
N ASP A 88 -2.41 19.23 9.99
CA ASP A 88 -1.73 20.51 9.79
C ASP A 88 -2.25 21.57 10.78
N ARG A 89 -3.58 21.68 10.93
CA ARG A 89 -4.19 22.64 11.85
C ARG A 89 -3.90 22.36 13.33
N LEU A 90 -3.71 21.09 13.71
CA LEU A 90 -3.31 20.72 15.07
C LEU A 90 -1.84 21.09 15.31
N SER A 91 -0.96 20.84 14.33
CA SER A 91 0.44 21.28 14.35
C SER A 91 0.54 22.79 14.56
N ASP A 92 -0.22 23.57 13.79
CA ASP A 92 -0.32 25.03 13.94
C ASP A 92 -0.77 25.50 15.32
N LYS A 93 -1.54 24.66 16.04
CA LYS A 93 -2.04 24.96 17.39
C LYS A 93 -1.09 24.48 18.50
N GLY A 94 0.11 24.03 18.15
CA GLY A 94 1.13 23.58 19.10
C GLY A 94 1.02 22.10 19.47
N GLN A 95 0.24 21.30 18.74
CA GLN A 95 0.26 19.85 18.83
C GLN A 95 0.90 19.28 17.56
N PRO A 96 2.24 19.14 17.53
CA PRO A 96 2.94 18.69 16.32
C PRO A 96 2.45 17.31 15.89
N ILE A 97 2.28 17.14 14.58
CA ILE A 97 2.01 15.89 13.88
C ILE A 97 3.04 15.78 12.76
N ASP A 98 4.00 14.87 12.91
CA ASP A 98 5.11 14.70 11.97
C ASP A 98 4.74 13.79 10.79
N MET A 99 3.67 13.00 10.94
CA MET A 99 3.23 12.02 9.96
C MET A 99 1.73 11.70 10.10
N VAL A 100 1.08 11.40 8.97
CA VAL A 100 -0.24 10.78 8.95
C VAL A 100 -0.16 9.35 8.42
N LEU A 101 -0.82 8.43 9.12
CA LEU A 101 -0.91 7.01 8.81
C LEU A 101 -2.36 6.62 8.51
N ALA A 102 -2.63 6.16 7.30
CA ALA A 102 -3.91 5.62 6.89
C ALA A 102 -3.93 4.08 6.96
N HIS A 103 -5.04 3.53 7.44
CA HIS A 103 -5.30 2.09 7.27
C HIS A 103 -5.73 1.77 5.83
N HIS A 104 -6.71 2.51 5.30
CA HIS A 104 -7.19 2.25 3.95
C HIS A 104 -6.17 2.72 2.91
N PRO A 105 -5.99 1.96 1.82
CA PRO A 105 -4.94 2.24 0.85
C PRO A 105 -5.26 3.50 0.04
N HIS A 106 -4.21 4.25 -0.28
CA HIS A 106 -4.27 5.41 -1.17
C HIS A 106 -3.31 5.24 -2.37
N GLY A 107 -3.43 6.11 -3.37
CA GLY A 107 -2.51 6.12 -4.51
C GLY A 107 -2.38 4.80 -5.22
N ILE A 108 -1.13 4.39 -5.41
CA ILE A 108 -0.78 3.15 -6.08
C ILE A 108 -1.33 1.93 -5.34
N GLY A 109 -1.43 1.97 -4.01
CA GLY A 109 -2.01 0.89 -3.23
C GLY A 109 -3.49 0.67 -3.50
N SER A 110 -4.25 1.75 -3.61
CA SER A 110 -5.66 1.67 -4.00
C SER A 110 -5.85 1.23 -5.45
N SER A 111 -4.92 1.56 -6.36
CA SER A 111 -5.02 1.25 -7.79
C SER A 111 -4.85 -0.24 -8.11
N LYS A 112 -4.30 -1.00 -7.16
CA LYS A 112 -3.99 -2.43 -7.25
C LYS A 112 -4.77 -3.26 -6.22
N LEU A 113 -5.87 -2.75 -5.68
CA LEU A 113 -6.63 -3.49 -4.65
C LEU A 113 -7.16 -4.84 -5.17
N ASP A 114 -7.45 -4.93 -6.47
CA ASP A 114 -7.82 -6.19 -7.13
C ASP A 114 -6.72 -7.25 -7.08
N TRP A 115 -5.44 -6.86 -7.01
CA TRP A 115 -4.33 -7.79 -6.86
C TRP A 115 -4.29 -8.43 -5.48
N VAL A 116 -4.53 -7.65 -4.42
CA VAL A 116 -4.56 -8.15 -3.04
C VAL A 116 -5.64 -9.23 -2.87
N MET A 117 -6.76 -9.07 -3.58
CA MET A 117 -7.87 -10.02 -3.56
C MET A 117 -7.53 -11.41 -4.16
N GLN A 118 -6.43 -11.54 -4.92
CA GLN A 118 -5.96 -12.84 -5.42
C GLN A 118 -5.43 -13.76 -4.30
N LEU A 119 -5.19 -13.21 -3.12
CA LEU A 119 -4.90 -14.00 -1.92
C LEU A 119 -6.08 -14.92 -1.54
N GLN A 120 -7.31 -14.46 -1.77
CA GLN A 120 -8.51 -15.16 -1.30
C GLN A 120 -8.70 -16.55 -1.96
N PRO A 121 -8.58 -16.71 -3.30
CA PRO A 121 -8.60 -18.04 -3.90
C PRO A 121 -7.54 -18.99 -3.37
N GLU A 122 -6.32 -18.49 -3.10
CA GLU A 122 -5.23 -19.30 -2.56
C GLU A 122 -5.53 -19.78 -1.13
N GLN A 123 -6.12 -18.91 -0.30
CA GLN A 123 -6.54 -19.28 1.05
C GLN A 123 -7.63 -20.35 1.03
N TRP A 124 -8.63 -20.23 0.14
CA TRP A 124 -9.66 -21.27 0.00
C TRP A 124 -9.07 -22.59 -0.51
N ALA A 125 -8.09 -22.54 -1.41
CA ALA A 125 -7.38 -23.72 -1.87
C ALA A 125 -6.64 -24.44 -0.75
N ASN A 126 -6.00 -23.70 0.16
CA ASN A 126 -5.36 -24.28 1.34
C ASN A 126 -6.37 -24.93 2.30
N LEU A 127 -7.65 -24.56 2.22
CA LEU A 127 -8.75 -25.15 2.99
C LEU A 127 -9.50 -26.26 2.23
N GLY A 128 -9.01 -26.68 1.06
CA GLY A 128 -9.54 -27.82 0.31
C GLY A 128 -10.51 -27.47 -0.83
N VAL A 129 -10.74 -26.19 -1.12
CA VAL A 129 -11.51 -25.78 -2.30
C VAL A 129 -10.61 -25.90 -3.54
N PRO A 130 -10.98 -26.64 -4.60
CA PRO A 130 -10.09 -26.71 -5.75
C PRO A 130 -9.91 -25.33 -6.41
N ILE A 131 -8.66 -25.00 -6.78
CA ILE A 131 -8.26 -23.62 -7.12
C ILE A 131 -9.09 -23.02 -8.26
N ALA A 132 -9.48 -23.82 -9.26
CA ALA A 132 -10.30 -23.38 -10.37
C ALA A 132 -11.68 -22.87 -9.91
N GLN A 133 -12.30 -23.53 -8.93
CA GLN A 133 -13.57 -23.11 -8.35
C GLN A 133 -13.40 -21.85 -7.50
N ALA A 134 -12.30 -21.76 -6.74
CA ALA A 134 -11.98 -20.60 -5.91
C ALA A 134 -11.77 -19.33 -6.76
N GLU A 135 -11.00 -19.44 -7.85
CA GLU A 135 -10.78 -18.36 -8.81
C GLU A 135 -12.08 -17.98 -9.54
N SER A 136 -12.85 -18.99 -9.99
CA SER A 136 -14.12 -18.77 -10.68
C SER A 136 -15.12 -18.00 -9.80
N ALA A 137 -15.20 -18.34 -8.50
CA ALA A 137 -16.06 -17.66 -7.54
C ALA A 137 -15.65 -16.18 -7.34
N MET A 138 -14.36 -15.87 -7.38
CA MET A 138 -13.85 -14.50 -7.22
C MET A 138 -13.85 -13.68 -8.50
N ALA A 139 -13.90 -14.31 -9.68
CA ALA A 139 -13.70 -13.67 -10.97
C ALA A 139 -14.61 -12.44 -11.20
N LYS A 140 -15.90 -12.57 -10.88
CA LYS A 140 -16.87 -11.45 -11.01
C LYS A 140 -16.49 -10.28 -10.10
N ARG A 141 -16.20 -10.57 -8.83
CA ARG A 141 -15.87 -9.55 -7.83
C ARG A 141 -14.55 -8.84 -8.13
N LEU A 142 -13.53 -9.59 -8.53
CA LEU A 142 -12.23 -9.05 -8.97
C LEU A 142 -12.42 -8.06 -10.12
N LYS A 143 -13.23 -8.43 -11.12
CA LYS A 143 -13.52 -7.58 -12.27
C LYS A 143 -14.25 -6.30 -11.88
N GLU A 144 -15.27 -6.40 -11.02
CA GLU A 144 -16.00 -5.23 -10.50
C GLU A 144 -15.07 -4.25 -9.77
N VAL A 145 -14.25 -4.77 -8.84
CA VAL A 145 -13.31 -3.95 -8.07
C VAL A 145 -12.29 -3.29 -8.99
N HIS A 146 -11.68 -4.06 -9.90
CA HIS A 146 -10.72 -3.55 -10.87
C HIS A 146 -11.25 -2.33 -11.63
N PHE A 147 -12.46 -2.43 -12.22
CA PHE A 147 -13.03 -1.32 -12.98
C PHE A 147 -13.50 -0.16 -12.09
N SER A 148 -14.02 -0.43 -10.89
CA SER A 148 -14.49 0.61 -9.95
C SER A 148 -13.38 1.55 -9.47
N LEU A 149 -12.13 1.09 -9.54
CA LEU A 149 -10.95 1.84 -9.10
C LEU A 149 -10.36 2.68 -10.23
N LYS A 150 -10.43 2.23 -11.50
CA LYS A 150 -9.75 2.91 -12.63
C LYS A 150 -10.10 4.39 -12.80
N ALA A 151 -11.36 4.74 -12.59
CA ALA A 151 -11.84 6.11 -12.77
C ALA A 151 -11.57 7.04 -11.57
N ARG A 152 -11.02 6.52 -10.46
CA ARG A 152 -10.79 7.31 -9.25
C ARG A 152 -9.58 8.23 -9.43
N ASN A 153 -9.62 9.37 -8.75
CA ASN A 153 -8.44 10.20 -8.57
C ASN A 153 -7.56 9.61 -7.46
N HIS A 154 -6.64 8.74 -7.86
CA HIS A 154 -5.76 8.02 -6.94
C HIS A 154 -4.79 8.96 -6.19
N THR A 155 -4.43 10.11 -6.77
CA THR A 155 -3.41 11.00 -6.19
C THR A 155 -4.00 12.09 -5.30
N ARG A 156 -5.32 12.30 -5.29
CA ARG A 156 -5.99 13.40 -4.55
C ARG A 156 -5.47 13.60 -3.12
N THR A 157 -5.43 12.55 -2.31
CA THR A 157 -4.97 12.64 -0.91
C THR A 157 -3.45 12.87 -0.84
N ILE A 158 -2.69 12.23 -1.73
CA ILE A 158 -1.23 12.34 -1.78
C ILE A 158 -0.78 13.74 -2.20
N ASP A 159 -1.48 14.33 -3.17
CA ASP A 159 -1.19 15.69 -3.63
C ASP A 159 -1.50 16.71 -2.53
N ALA A 160 -2.55 16.49 -1.73
CA ALA A 160 -2.80 17.30 -0.54
C ALA A 160 -1.67 17.15 0.51
N ALA A 161 -1.23 15.93 0.79
CA ALA A 161 -0.10 15.66 1.71
C ALA A 161 1.19 16.36 1.24
N ARG A 162 1.47 16.32 -0.08
CA ARG A 162 2.60 17.02 -0.71
C ARG A 162 2.53 18.52 -0.54
N LEU A 163 1.35 19.12 -0.72
CA LEU A 163 1.17 20.57 -0.59
C LEU A 163 1.34 21.05 0.85
N LEU A 164 1.03 20.20 1.83
CA LEU A 164 1.20 20.48 3.25
C LEU A 164 2.58 20.08 3.80
N ASP A 165 3.46 19.50 2.97
CA ASP A 165 4.73 18.89 3.40
C ASP A 165 4.56 17.94 4.61
N LEU A 166 3.49 17.14 4.57
CA LEU A 166 3.10 16.21 5.64
C LEU A 166 3.32 14.77 5.20
N PRO A 167 4.31 14.04 5.75
CA PRO A 167 4.54 12.63 5.48
C PRO A 167 3.26 11.80 5.57
N PHE A 168 3.04 10.96 4.56
CA PHE A 168 1.81 10.20 4.41
C PHE A 168 2.08 8.77 3.95
N MET A 169 1.51 7.83 4.70
CA MET A 169 1.55 6.39 4.45
C MET A 169 0.14 5.84 4.49
#